data_AF-A0A847M7C8-F1
#
_entry.id   AF-A0A847M7C8-F1
#
_cell.length_a   1.000
_cell.length_b   1.000
_cell.length_c   1.000
_cell.angle_alpha   90.00
_cell.angle_beta   90.00
_cell.angle_gamma   90.00
#
_symmetry.space_group_name_H-M   'P 1'
#
loop_
_entity.id
_entity.type
_entity.pdbx_description
1 polymer ?
#
loop_
_entity_poly.entity_id
_entity_poly.type
_entity_poly.pdbx_seq_one_letter_code
_entity_poly.pdbx_strand_id
1 'polypeptide(L)'
;MQHNQRCAALLLSLVAVMMIAGCAIDPMEQLSRDIESQEVVVKTQAIQTMASLDDSRVIEKLLDVFEKDDQLCDLAAVALVKKGREIERDGRSVSNRIVEDVGRILANAHLAEPFRARAAWTLGEIGSRQAVPLLITGTTATVGVAPATLVRECSTQALEKLGYHSEGRSYEIPMGTLAGSVDILPQPEPLESPDAA
;
A
#
# COMPACT_ATOMS: atom_id res chain seq x y z
N MET A 1 -13.63 -30.74 59.65
CA MET A 1 -14.37 -29.92 58.64
C MET A 1 -13.51 -28.85 57.95
N GLN A 2 -12.40 -28.36 58.54
CA GLN A 2 -11.54 -27.32 57.93
C GLN A 2 -10.71 -27.74 56.70
N HIS A 3 -10.44 -29.03 56.47
CA HIS A 3 -9.68 -29.48 55.29
C HIS A 3 -10.48 -29.46 53.98
N ASN A 4 -11.79 -29.78 54.02
CA ASN A 4 -12.63 -29.72 52.81
C ASN A 4 -12.84 -28.30 52.29
N GLN A 5 -12.86 -27.29 53.17
CA GLN A 5 -13.00 -25.88 52.77
C GLN A 5 -11.72 -25.32 52.12
N ARG A 6 -10.54 -25.80 52.51
CA ARG A 6 -9.26 -25.39 51.92
C ARG A 6 -9.03 -26.00 50.54
N CYS A 7 -9.40 -27.27 50.34
CA CYS A 7 -9.31 -27.91 49.02
C CYS A 7 -10.30 -27.31 48.01
N ALA A 8 -11.53 -26.99 48.44
CA ALA A 8 -12.51 -26.34 47.59
C ALA A 8 -12.09 -24.92 47.18
N ALA A 9 -11.52 -24.13 48.11
CA ALA A 9 -11.00 -22.81 47.81
C ALA A 9 -9.77 -22.83 46.88
N LEU A 10 -8.86 -23.81 47.06
CA LEU A 10 -7.71 -23.99 46.18
C LEU A 10 -8.14 -24.43 44.76
N LEU A 11 -9.11 -25.34 44.63
CA LEU A 11 -9.66 -25.76 43.34
C LEU A 11 -10.41 -24.63 42.62
N LEU A 12 -11.19 -23.83 43.35
CA LEU A 12 -11.85 -22.63 42.79
C LEU A 12 -10.84 -21.57 42.35
N SER A 13 -9.75 -21.39 43.10
CA SER A 13 -8.67 -20.46 42.71
C SER A 13 -7.90 -20.95 41.48
N LEU A 14 -7.69 -22.27 41.33
CA LEU A 14 -7.01 -22.84 40.17
C LEU A 14 -7.84 -22.73 38.89
N VAL A 15 -9.16 -22.92 38.99
CA VAL A 15 -10.11 -22.72 37.89
C VAL A 15 -10.25 -21.23 37.54
N ALA A 16 -10.22 -20.34 38.52
CA ALA A 16 -10.23 -18.89 38.30
C ALA A 16 -8.94 -18.40 37.62
N VAL A 17 -7.77 -18.96 37.97
CA VAL A 17 -6.49 -18.64 37.30
C VAL A 17 -6.44 -19.24 35.88
N MET A 18 -7.03 -20.40 35.64
CA MET A 18 -7.20 -20.95 34.28
C MET A 18 -8.14 -20.13 33.39
N MET A 19 -9.14 -19.45 33.98
CA MET A 19 -10.04 -18.53 33.24
C MET A 19 -9.41 -17.15 32.97
N ILE A 20 -8.37 -16.76 33.71
CA ILE A 20 -7.58 -15.53 33.47
C ILE A 20 -6.42 -15.81 32.50
N ALA A 21 -6.00 -17.06 32.36
CA ALA A 21 -5.14 -17.53 31.27
C ALA A 21 -5.93 -17.83 29.99
N GLY A 22 -6.93 -17.00 29.67
CA GLY A 22 -7.51 -16.99 28.34
C GLY A 22 -6.38 -16.75 27.35
N CYS A 23 -6.05 -17.77 26.55
CA CYS A 23 -5.12 -17.67 25.45
C CYS A 23 -5.51 -16.44 24.63
N ALA A 24 -4.79 -15.33 24.80
CA ALA A 24 -4.90 -14.19 23.91
C ALA A 24 -4.35 -14.69 22.58
N ILE A 25 -5.23 -15.29 21.77
CA ILE A 25 -4.92 -15.66 20.38
C ILE A 25 -4.38 -14.37 19.77
N ASP A 26 -3.15 -14.44 19.28
CA ASP A 26 -2.51 -13.33 18.61
C ASP A 26 -3.49 -12.81 17.55
N PRO A 27 -3.89 -11.53 17.58
CA PRO A 27 -4.84 -10.99 16.61
C PRO A 27 -4.45 -11.31 15.17
N MET A 28 -3.15 -11.38 14.88
CA MET A 28 -2.67 -11.76 13.55
C MET A 28 -2.91 -13.24 13.20
N GLU A 29 -2.94 -14.17 14.15
CA GLU A 29 -3.28 -15.57 13.88
C GLU A 29 -4.75 -15.73 13.49
N GLN A 30 -5.65 -14.99 14.15
CA GLN A 30 -7.06 -14.99 13.78
C GLN A 30 -7.25 -14.34 12.41
N LEU A 31 -6.69 -13.16 12.18
CA LEU A 31 -6.80 -12.45 10.90
C LEU A 31 -6.19 -13.23 9.74
N SER A 32 -5.09 -13.97 9.98
CA SER A 32 -4.49 -14.86 8.98
C SER A 32 -5.39 -16.03 8.61
N ARG A 33 -6.21 -16.54 9.54
CA ARG A 33 -7.22 -17.55 9.22
C ARG A 33 -8.41 -16.94 8.49
N ASP A 34 -8.85 -15.76 8.91
CA ASP A 34 -10.01 -15.08 8.32
C ASP A 34 -9.78 -14.67 6.86
N ILE A 35 -8.55 -14.26 6.51
CA ILE A 35 -8.18 -13.91 5.13
C ILE A 35 -8.12 -15.14 4.20
N GLU A 36 -7.99 -16.34 4.76
CA GLU A 36 -8.04 -17.61 4.04
C GLU A 36 -9.47 -18.22 3.99
N SER A 37 -10.45 -17.56 4.61
CA SER A 37 -11.85 -18.00 4.62
C SER A 37 -12.46 -18.05 3.22
N GLN A 38 -13.37 -18.99 2.99
CA GLN A 38 -14.16 -19.02 1.75
C GLN A 38 -15.21 -17.90 1.68
N GLU A 39 -15.55 -17.31 2.83
CA GLU A 39 -16.54 -16.24 2.90
C GLU A 39 -15.89 -14.88 2.61
N VAL A 40 -16.30 -14.26 1.49
CA VAL A 40 -15.82 -12.94 1.06
C VAL A 40 -16.00 -11.88 2.15
N VAL A 41 -17.10 -11.93 2.90
CA VAL A 41 -17.38 -10.96 3.98
C VAL A 41 -16.34 -11.07 5.09
N VAL A 42 -15.95 -12.30 5.46
CA VAL A 42 -14.92 -12.55 6.48
C VAL A 42 -13.55 -12.06 6.00
N LYS A 43 -13.18 -12.37 4.76
CA LYS A 43 -11.93 -11.86 4.15
C LYS A 43 -11.88 -10.33 4.11
N THR A 44 -12.98 -9.70 3.72
CA THR A 44 -13.12 -8.23 3.65
C THR A 44 -12.89 -7.60 5.02
N GLN A 45 -13.55 -8.13 6.06
CA GLN A 45 -13.39 -7.65 7.43
C GLN A 45 -11.95 -7.85 7.92
N ALA A 46 -11.31 -8.97 7.58
CA ALA A 46 -9.93 -9.24 7.93
C ALA A 46 -8.99 -8.19 7.33
N ILE A 47 -9.11 -7.90 6.03
CA ILE A 47 -8.29 -6.90 5.33
C ILE A 47 -8.47 -5.50 5.94
N GLN A 48 -9.72 -5.09 6.21
CA GLN A 48 -10.01 -3.79 6.84
C GLN A 48 -9.41 -3.68 8.25
N THR A 49 -9.46 -4.76 9.01
CA THR A 49 -8.89 -4.82 10.36
C THR A 49 -7.36 -4.76 10.31
N MET A 50 -6.75 -5.54 9.41
CA MET A 50 -5.31 -5.52 9.13
C MET A 50 -4.82 -4.12 8.74
N ALA A 51 -5.58 -3.37 7.94
CA ALA A 51 -5.23 -2.01 7.52
C ALA A 51 -5.11 -1.01 8.69
N SER A 52 -5.58 -1.35 9.89
CA SER A 52 -5.48 -0.50 11.09
C SER A 52 -4.55 -1.07 12.15
N LEU A 53 -3.96 -2.25 11.91
CA LEU A 53 -3.08 -2.91 12.85
C LEU A 53 -1.63 -2.47 12.62
N ASP A 54 -0.92 -2.14 13.69
CA ASP A 54 0.51 -1.84 13.65
C ASP A 54 1.35 -3.11 13.83
N ASP A 55 1.19 -4.06 12.89
CA ASP A 55 1.95 -5.30 12.86
C ASP A 55 2.62 -5.45 11.50
N SER A 56 3.92 -5.76 11.50
CA SER A 56 4.70 -5.86 10.27
C SER A 56 4.29 -7.06 9.40
N ARG A 57 3.71 -8.12 9.98
CA ARG A 57 3.24 -9.32 9.27
C ARG A 57 2.03 -9.03 8.38
N VAL A 58 1.28 -7.97 8.67
CA VAL A 58 0.13 -7.53 7.86
C VAL A 58 0.53 -7.27 6.41
N ILE A 59 1.68 -6.65 6.20
CA ILE A 59 2.09 -6.21 4.85
C ILE A 59 2.25 -7.42 3.93
N GLU A 60 2.87 -8.50 4.41
CA GLU A 60 3.01 -9.75 3.65
C GLU A 60 1.64 -10.35 3.29
N LYS A 61 0.70 -10.39 4.24
CA LYS A 61 -0.65 -10.92 4.01
C LYS A 61 -1.46 -10.06 3.03
N LEU A 62 -1.31 -8.73 3.10
CA LEU A 62 -1.97 -7.82 2.15
C LEU A 62 -1.39 -7.93 0.75
N LEU A 63 -0.06 -8.07 0.62
CA LEU A 63 0.59 -8.30 -0.68
C LEU A 63 0.14 -9.62 -1.31
N ASP A 64 -0.01 -10.68 -0.51
CA ASP A 64 -0.50 -11.98 -1.00
C ASP A 64 -1.90 -11.88 -1.62
N VAL A 65 -2.83 -11.19 -0.93
CA VAL A 65 -4.18 -10.93 -1.46
C VAL A 65 -4.12 -10.06 -2.70
N PHE A 66 -3.29 -9.01 -2.68
CA PHE A 66 -3.13 -8.09 -3.80
C PHE A 66 -2.67 -8.78 -5.08
N GLU A 67 -1.82 -9.80 -4.99
CA GLU A 67 -1.29 -10.54 -6.15
C GLU A 67 -2.21 -11.67 -6.65
N LYS A 68 -3.12 -12.19 -5.80
CA LYS A 68 -3.80 -13.47 -6.06
C LYS A 68 -5.33 -13.38 -6.09
N ASP A 69 -5.94 -12.45 -5.38
CA ASP A 69 -7.40 -12.37 -5.21
C ASP A 69 -7.96 -11.21 -6.04
N ASP A 70 -8.43 -11.50 -7.26
CA ASP A 70 -8.99 -10.51 -8.19
C ASP A 70 -10.16 -9.71 -7.56
N GLN A 71 -10.97 -10.36 -6.72
CA GLN A 71 -12.12 -9.71 -6.08
C GLN A 71 -11.72 -8.75 -4.96
N LEU A 72 -10.62 -9.05 -4.26
CA LEU A 72 -10.19 -8.28 -3.08
C LEU A 72 -8.90 -7.49 -3.29
N CYS A 73 -8.28 -7.56 -4.47
CA CYS A 73 -7.04 -6.86 -4.78
C CYS A 73 -7.16 -5.35 -4.57
N ASP A 74 -8.30 -4.75 -4.92
CA ASP A 74 -8.57 -3.32 -4.74
C ASP A 74 -8.60 -2.91 -3.27
N LEU A 75 -9.19 -3.77 -2.43
CA LEU A 75 -9.26 -3.51 -0.99
C LEU A 75 -7.88 -3.66 -0.35
N ALA A 76 -7.12 -4.68 -0.76
CA ALA A 76 -5.74 -4.85 -0.35
C ALA A 76 -4.86 -3.66 -0.80
N ALA A 77 -5.09 -3.14 -2.01
CA ALA A 77 -4.43 -1.94 -2.54
C ALA A 77 -4.62 -0.75 -1.60
N VAL A 78 -5.87 -0.45 -1.24
CA VAL A 78 -6.23 0.66 -0.35
C VAL A 78 -5.60 0.48 1.04
N ALA A 79 -5.60 -0.75 1.56
CA ALA A 79 -4.94 -1.06 2.82
C ALA A 79 -3.43 -0.79 2.75
N LEU A 80 -2.76 -1.24 1.69
CA LEU A 80 -1.33 -0.99 1.44
C LEU A 80 -1.02 0.51 1.27
N VAL A 81 -1.89 1.27 0.60
CA VAL A 81 -1.76 2.74 0.50
C VAL A 81 -1.75 3.37 1.89
N LYS A 82 -2.70 2.98 2.75
CA LYS A 82 -2.79 3.50 4.12
C LYS A 82 -1.52 3.19 4.90
N LYS A 83 -1.09 1.92 4.91
CA LYS A 83 0.15 1.49 5.58
C LYS A 83 1.38 2.19 5.00
N GLY A 84 1.42 2.43 3.70
CA GLY A 84 2.54 3.09 3.02
C GLY A 84 2.65 4.56 3.42
N ARG A 85 1.51 5.26 3.50
CA ARG A 85 1.44 6.65 3.98
C ARG A 85 1.81 6.79 5.46
N GLU A 86 1.48 5.80 6.29
CA GLU A 86 1.91 5.75 7.69
C GLU A 86 3.44 5.71 7.78
N ILE A 87 4.09 4.84 7.00
CA ILE A 87 5.57 4.75 6.96
C ILE A 87 6.21 6.05 6.47
N GLU A 88 5.68 6.68 5.41
CA GLU A 88 6.18 7.97 4.91
C GLU A 88 6.05 9.08 5.95
N ARG A 89 4.90 9.16 6.64
CA ARG A 89 4.63 10.21 7.63
C ARG A 89 5.54 10.08 8.84
N ASP A 90 5.84 8.85 9.25
CA ASP A 90 6.69 8.59 10.40
C ASP A 90 8.10 9.13 10.20
N GLY A 91 8.58 9.28 8.96
CA GLY A 91 9.87 9.90 8.63
C GLY A 91 11.12 9.20 9.19
N ARG A 92 10.94 8.16 10.02
CA ARG A 92 11.99 7.36 10.65
C ARG A 92 12.59 6.33 9.69
N SER A 93 11.84 5.93 8.66
CA SER A 93 12.28 4.92 7.70
C SER A 93 12.98 5.59 6.52
N VAL A 94 14.21 5.18 6.25
CA VAL A 94 14.98 5.63 5.08
C VAL A 94 14.34 5.12 3.78
N SER A 95 13.70 3.94 3.84
CA SER A 95 12.99 3.33 2.71
C SER A 95 11.58 2.92 3.08
N ASN A 96 10.65 3.07 2.15
CA ASN A 96 9.30 2.55 2.29
C ASN A 96 9.22 1.16 1.65
N ARG A 97 9.34 0.12 2.49
CA ARG A 97 9.28 -1.28 2.01
C ARG A 97 8.02 -1.60 1.19
N ILE A 98 6.90 -0.94 1.46
CA ILE A 98 5.66 -1.16 0.69
C ILE A 98 5.83 -0.64 -0.73
N VAL A 99 6.51 0.49 -0.91
CA VAL A 99 6.84 1.02 -2.23
C VAL A 99 7.75 0.06 -2.99
N GLU A 100 8.75 -0.52 -2.33
CA GLU A 100 9.63 -1.52 -2.94
C GLU A 100 8.84 -2.78 -3.34
N ASP A 101 8.02 -3.31 -2.44
CA ASP A 101 7.25 -4.53 -2.64
C ASP A 101 6.20 -4.37 -3.74
N VAL A 102 5.40 -3.30 -3.71
CA VAL A 102 4.44 -2.97 -4.77
C VAL A 102 5.17 -2.67 -6.09
N GLY A 103 6.38 -2.09 -6.03
CA GLY A 103 7.26 -1.93 -7.19
C GLY A 103 7.63 -3.25 -7.87
N ARG A 104 7.92 -4.30 -7.08
CA ARG A 104 8.16 -5.65 -7.61
C ARG A 104 6.94 -6.20 -8.33
N ILE A 105 5.74 -5.92 -7.83
CA ILE A 105 4.48 -6.34 -8.46
C ILE A 105 4.26 -5.63 -9.80
N LEU A 106 4.48 -4.31 -9.86
CA LEU A 106 4.43 -3.53 -11.10
C LEU A 106 5.39 -4.10 -12.18
N ALA A 107 6.61 -4.44 -11.76
CA ALA A 107 7.67 -4.96 -12.63
C ALA A 107 7.47 -6.43 -13.05
N ASN A 108 6.57 -7.18 -12.40
CA ASN A 108 6.38 -8.60 -12.66
C ASN A 108 5.64 -8.83 -13.98
N ALA A 109 6.38 -9.12 -15.05
CA ALA A 109 5.82 -9.39 -16.38
C ALA A 109 4.95 -10.65 -16.48
N HIS A 110 5.02 -11.55 -15.49
CA HIS A 110 4.19 -12.76 -15.44
C HIS A 110 2.83 -12.54 -14.78
N LEU A 111 2.66 -11.41 -14.09
CA LEU A 111 1.39 -11.07 -13.47
C LEU A 111 0.43 -10.46 -14.49
N ALA A 112 -0.86 -10.73 -14.33
CA ALA A 112 -1.87 -10.17 -15.22
C ALA A 112 -1.83 -8.64 -15.19
N GLU A 113 -2.08 -8.04 -16.36
CA GLU A 113 -2.02 -6.60 -16.57
C GLU A 113 -2.81 -5.78 -15.52
N PRO A 114 -4.04 -6.18 -15.09
CA PRO A 114 -4.80 -5.42 -14.10
C PRO A 114 -4.11 -5.27 -12.74
N PHE A 115 -3.46 -6.32 -12.23
CA PHE A 115 -2.76 -6.26 -10.94
C PHE A 115 -1.53 -5.33 -11.01
N ARG A 116 -0.81 -5.36 -12.14
CA ARG A 116 0.33 -4.47 -12.38
C ARG A 116 -0.11 -3.02 -12.51
N ALA A 117 -1.22 -2.77 -13.20
CA ALA A 117 -1.81 -1.43 -13.31
C ALA A 117 -2.27 -0.93 -11.94
N ARG A 118 -2.89 -1.80 -11.13
CA ARG A 118 -3.24 -1.50 -9.74
C ARG A 118 -2.01 -1.20 -8.90
N ALA A 119 -0.88 -1.88 -9.13
CA ALA A 119 0.37 -1.61 -8.43
C ALA A 119 0.88 -0.20 -8.74
N ALA A 120 0.85 0.22 -10.01
CA ALA A 120 1.17 1.60 -10.40
C ALA A 120 0.26 2.63 -9.71
N TRP A 121 -1.05 2.36 -9.68
CA TRP A 121 -2.01 3.19 -8.95
C TRP A 121 -1.68 3.29 -7.46
N THR A 122 -1.45 2.15 -6.79
CA THR A 122 -1.09 2.08 -5.36
C THR A 122 0.15 2.92 -5.07
N LEU A 123 1.19 2.84 -5.90
CA LEU A 123 2.41 3.63 -5.77
C LEU A 123 2.14 5.15 -5.87
N GLY A 124 1.33 5.57 -6.84
CA GLY A 124 0.90 6.97 -6.97
C GLY A 124 0.08 7.45 -5.78
N GLU A 125 -0.79 6.60 -5.23
CA GLU A 125 -1.59 6.90 -4.04
C GLU A 125 -0.78 6.95 -2.76
N ILE A 126 0.26 6.12 -2.60
CA ILE A 126 1.17 6.23 -1.45
C ILE A 126 1.79 7.64 -1.42
N GLY A 127 2.09 8.21 -2.60
CA GLY A 127 2.63 9.57 -2.70
C GLY A 127 4.14 9.65 -2.41
N SER A 128 4.81 8.51 -2.30
CA SER A 128 6.25 8.45 -2.02
C SER A 128 7.06 8.81 -3.25
N ARG A 129 8.05 9.69 -3.10
CA ARG A 129 9.01 10.02 -4.16
C ARG A 129 9.88 8.82 -4.56
N GLN A 130 10.02 7.83 -3.68
CA GLN A 130 10.74 6.59 -3.96
C GLN A 130 10.06 5.77 -5.08
N ALA A 131 8.77 6.02 -5.33
CA ALA A 131 8.02 5.34 -6.39
C ALA A 131 8.36 5.83 -7.81
N VAL A 132 8.93 7.03 -7.98
CA VAL A 132 9.19 7.63 -9.30
C VAL A 132 9.99 6.72 -10.24
N PRO A 133 11.17 6.16 -9.89
CA PRO A 133 11.91 5.28 -10.79
C PRO A 133 11.14 4.00 -11.17
N LEU A 134 10.33 3.48 -10.25
CA LEU A 134 9.49 2.29 -10.48
C LEU A 134 8.38 2.62 -11.50
N LEU A 135 7.71 3.76 -11.34
CA LEU A 135 6.65 4.22 -12.23
C LEU A 135 7.17 4.58 -13.62
N ILE A 136 8.37 5.20 -13.74
CA ILE A 136 9.03 5.42 -15.04
C ILE A 136 9.20 4.09 -15.77
N THR A 137 9.65 3.04 -15.07
CA THR A 137 9.75 1.70 -15.66
C THR A 137 8.38 1.20 -16.13
N GLY A 138 7.33 1.43 -15.33
CA GLY A 138 5.94 1.10 -15.66
C GLY A 138 5.41 1.77 -16.94
N THR A 139 5.85 3.00 -17.28
CA THR A 139 5.45 3.69 -18.53
C THR A 139 5.92 2.99 -19.80
N THR A 140 6.87 2.07 -19.68
CA THR A 140 7.41 1.27 -20.81
C THR A 140 6.99 -0.20 -20.76
N ALA A 141 6.17 -0.59 -19.77
CA ALA A 141 5.76 -1.97 -19.53
C ALA A 141 5.15 -2.68 -20.76
N THR A 142 5.37 -3.98 -20.88
CA THR A 142 4.80 -4.82 -21.94
C THR A 142 4.08 -6.05 -21.37
N VAL A 143 3.17 -6.62 -22.18
CA VAL A 143 2.60 -7.96 -22.02
C VAL A 143 3.06 -8.79 -23.22
N GLY A 144 4.06 -9.66 -23.01
CA GLY A 144 4.78 -10.30 -24.11
C GLY A 144 5.49 -9.24 -24.97
N VAL A 145 5.13 -9.17 -26.26
CA VAL A 145 5.68 -8.17 -27.20
C VAL A 145 4.84 -6.90 -27.32
N ALA A 146 3.62 -6.90 -26.80
CA ALA A 146 2.70 -5.78 -26.91
C ALA A 146 2.86 -4.80 -25.74
N PRO A 147 2.60 -3.49 -25.94
CA PRO A 147 2.48 -2.53 -24.85
C PRO A 147 1.43 -2.94 -23.81
N ALA A 148 1.79 -2.87 -22.52
CA ALA A 148 0.84 -3.05 -21.41
C ALA A 148 0.08 -1.74 -21.18
N THR A 149 -0.91 -1.46 -22.03
CA THR A 149 -1.60 -0.16 -22.09
C THR A 149 -2.09 0.32 -20.73
N LEU A 150 -2.77 -0.53 -19.95
CA LEU A 150 -3.29 -0.15 -18.63
C LEU A 150 -2.17 0.18 -17.65
N VAL A 151 -1.09 -0.60 -17.67
CA VAL A 151 0.06 -0.36 -16.78
C VAL A 151 0.72 0.97 -17.10
N ARG A 152 0.89 1.27 -18.39
CA ARG A 152 1.52 2.50 -18.87
C ARG A 152 0.67 3.72 -18.52
N GLU A 153 -0.64 3.65 -18.74
CA GLU A 153 -1.60 4.71 -18.40
C GLU A 153 -1.62 4.99 -16.88
N CYS A 154 -1.80 3.95 -16.05
CA CYS A 154 -1.80 4.11 -14.60
C CYS A 154 -0.45 4.63 -14.07
N SER A 155 0.67 4.19 -14.67
CA SER A 155 1.99 4.68 -14.29
C SER A 155 2.19 6.15 -14.64
N THR A 156 1.69 6.58 -15.79
CA THR A 156 1.72 7.99 -16.22
C THR A 156 0.89 8.85 -15.29
N GLN A 157 -0.36 8.47 -15.01
CA GLN A 157 -1.22 9.20 -14.06
C GLN A 157 -0.62 9.26 -12.65
N ALA A 158 0.01 8.17 -12.19
CA ALA A 158 0.71 8.15 -10.91
C ALA A 158 1.90 9.13 -10.90
N LEU A 159 2.69 9.19 -11.98
CA LEU A 159 3.78 10.17 -12.11
C LEU A 159 3.26 11.60 -12.15
N GLU A 160 2.14 11.87 -12.82
CA GLU A 160 1.49 13.17 -12.82
C GLU A 160 1.04 13.58 -11.42
N LYS A 161 0.43 12.65 -10.68
CA LYS A 161 0.04 12.87 -9.29
C LYS A 161 1.22 13.15 -8.38
N LEU A 162 2.38 12.57 -8.65
CA LEU A 162 3.63 12.90 -7.98
C LEU A 162 4.25 14.21 -8.49
N GLY A 163 3.68 14.87 -9.50
CA GLY A 163 4.24 16.10 -10.09
C GLY A 163 5.52 15.86 -10.91
N TYR A 164 5.73 14.65 -11.41
CA TYR A 164 6.82 14.33 -12.32
C TYR A 164 6.49 14.76 -13.76
N HIS A 165 5.23 14.57 -14.17
CA HIS A 165 4.64 15.10 -15.40
C HIS A 165 3.51 16.07 -15.03
N SER A 166 3.67 17.37 -15.23
CA SER A 166 2.57 18.33 -15.05
C SER A 166 2.17 18.84 -16.43
N GLU A 167 1.34 18.11 -17.17
CA GLU A 167 0.73 18.70 -18.37
C GLU A 167 -0.51 19.52 -17.95
N GLY A 168 -0.50 20.83 -18.24
CA GLY A 168 -1.73 21.65 -18.21
C GLY A 168 -1.88 22.72 -17.12
N ARG A 169 -0.85 23.03 -16.33
CA ARG A 169 -0.84 24.25 -15.49
C ARG A 169 0.22 25.20 -16.03
N SER A 170 -0.21 26.36 -16.54
CA SER A 170 0.64 27.38 -17.20
C SER A 170 1.84 27.88 -16.37
N TYR A 171 1.93 27.50 -15.08
CA TYR A 171 2.97 27.95 -14.15
C TYR A 171 3.68 26.81 -13.40
N GLU A 172 3.43 25.54 -13.75
CA GLU A 172 4.15 24.42 -13.12
C GLU A 172 5.27 23.92 -14.01
N ILE A 173 6.50 23.93 -13.49
CA ILE A 173 7.65 23.28 -14.11
C ILE A 173 7.64 21.82 -13.66
N PRO A 174 7.41 20.83 -14.54
CA PRO A 174 7.39 19.42 -14.16
C PRO A 174 8.75 19.00 -13.61
N MET A 175 8.81 18.25 -12.51
CA MET A 175 10.09 17.88 -11.90
C MET A 175 11.01 17.08 -12.84
N GLY A 176 10.45 16.29 -13.77
CA GLY A 176 11.23 15.58 -14.78
C GLY A 176 12.07 16.52 -15.66
N THR A 177 11.62 17.75 -15.88
CA THR A 177 12.36 18.75 -16.67
C THR A 177 13.59 19.31 -15.96
N LEU A 178 13.67 19.14 -14.63
CA LEU A 178 14.79 19.58 -13.79
C LEU A 178 15.77 18.43 -13.50
N ALA A 179 15.63 17.26 -14.14
CA ALA A 179 16.54 16.14 -13.95
C ALA A 179 17.93 16.45 -14.54
N GLY A 180 18.88 16.86 -13.70
CA GLY A 180 20.25 17.25 -14.07
C GLY A 180 20.78 18.39 -13.21
N SER A 181 21.94 18.98 -13.57
CA SER A 181 22.39 20.25 -12.99
C SER A 181 21.68 21.41 -13.70
N VAL A 182 20.82 22.13 -12.98
CA VAL A 182 20.16 23.33 -13.50
C VAL A 182 20.93 24.55 -13.03
N ASP A 183 21.78 25.10 -13.90
CA ASP A 183 22.59 26.28 -13.57
C ASP A 183 21.75 27.58 -13.58
N ILE A 184 20.62 27.59 -14.29
CA ILE A 184 19.72 28.75 -14.44
C ILE A 184 18.27 28.23 -14.45
N LEU A 185 17.45 28.75 -13.54
CA LEU A 185 16.01 28.45 -13.52
C LEU A 185 15.32 29.10 -14.74
N PRO A 186 14.57 28.35 -15.55
CA PRO A 186 13.77 28.93 -16.62
C PRO A 186 12.72 29.88 -16.03
N GLN A 187 12.64 31.10 -16.56
CA GLN A 187 11.62 32.09 -16.17
C GLN A 187 10.28 31.70 -16.80
N PRO A 188 9.16 31.80 -16.06
CA PRO A 188 7.84 31.58 -16.64
C PRO A 188 7.53 32.62 -17.72
N GLU A 189 6.65 32.26 -18.67
CA GLU A 189 6.17 33.22 -19.65
C GLU A 189 5.49 34.42 -18.96
N PRO A 190 5.71 35.67 -19.44
CA PRO A 190 5.05 36.84 -18.89
C PRO A 190 3.52 36.72 -18.99
N LEU A 191 2.81 37.12 -17.94
CA LEU A 191 1.36 37.16 -17.94
C LEU A 191 0.85 38.08 -19.06
N GLU A 192 -0.01 37.57 -19.94
CA GLU A 192 -0.74 38.43 -20.88
C GLU A 192 -1.62 39.38 -20.08
N SER A 193 -1.41 40.69 -20.24
CA SER A 193 -2.24 41.71 -19.61
C SER A 193 -3.66 41.63 -20.20
N PRO A 194 -4.72 41.73 -19.38
CA PRO A 194 -6.11 41.65 -19.84
C PRO A 194 -6.52 42.76 -20.84
N ASP A 195 -5.66 43.75 -21.10
CA ASP A 195 -5.92 44.89 -21.97
C ASP A 195 -5.53 44.66 -23.46
N ALA A 196 -5.29 43.42 -23.88
CA ALA A 196 -4.92 43.07 -25.26
C ALA A 196 -6.02 42.35 -26.07
N ALA A 197 -7.30 42.65 -25.79
CA ALA A 197 -8.46 42.20 -26.58
C ALA A 197 -9.28 43.38 -27.10
#